data_AF-A0A953BNW3-F1
#
_entry.id   AF-A0A953BNW3-F1
#
_cell.length_a   1.000
_cell.length_b   1.000
_cell.length_c   1.000
_cell.angle_alpha   90.00
_cell.angle_beta   90.00
_cell.angle_gamma   90.00
#
_symmetry.space_group_name_H-M   'P 1'
#
loop_
_entity.id
_entity.type
_entity.pdbx_description
1 polymer ?
#
loop_
_entity_poly.entity_id
_entity_poly.type
_entity_poly.pdbx_seq_one_letter_code
_entity_poly.pdbx_strand_id
1 'polypeptide(L)'
;MTLPAITWLVYAVPAYLLYAAVFQVRYGKSAVAEQFPPRNLYGWVDFALGACLITYSVWIVFGAHAAAPISTAAGLAAWGAGCLLRIWAVWTLGPHWRIGQDERDTTTEYVRTGPYRWMDHPINTALVLVAIGQSLMTGLDARAIFLLVFSVLYLLLQAGAEKRYWAAKQHSAKADNSPASKPAG
;
A
#
# COMPACT_ATOMS: atom_id res chain seq x y z
N MET A 1 10.00 14.90 -20.32
CA MET A 1 9.11 14.16 -19.40
C MET A 1 7.93 15.06 -19.04
N THR A 2 6.72 14.51 -18.97
CA THR A 2 5.52 15.25 -18.59
C THR A 2 5.45 15.44 -17.06
N LEU A 3 4.73 16.46 -16.58
CA LEU A 3 4.55 16.69 -15.13
C LEU A 3 3.95 15.47 -14.39
N PRO A 4 2.92 14.77 -14.91
CA PRO A 4 2.43 13.52 -14.32
C PRO A 4 3.52 12.45 -14.19
N ALA A 5 4.36 12.27 -15.22
CA ALA A 5 5.44 11.30 -15.19
C ALA A 5 6.51 11.67 -14.14
N ILE A 6 6.88 12.95 -14.05
CA ILE A 6 7.85 13.43 -13.05
C ILE A 6 7.31 13.19 -11.63
N THR A 7 6.09 13.65 -11.36
CA THR A 7 5.46 13.48 -10.04
C THR A 7 5.27 12.00 -9.67
N TRP A 8 4.93 11.15 -10.65
CA TRP A 8 4.87 9.71 -10.44
C TRP A 8 6.23 9.13 -10.06
N LEU A 9 7.30 9.43 -10.79
CA LEU A 9 8.63 8.91 -10.48
C LEU A 9 9.17 9.44 -9.15
N VAL A 10 8.91 10.71 -8.84
CA VAL A 10 9.25 11.32 -7.54
C VAL A 10 8.51 10.63 -6.39
N TYR A 11 7.32 10.07 -6.63
CA TYR A 11 6.65 9.22 -5.64
C TYR A 11 7.21 7.79 -5.63
N ALA A 12 7.28 7.14 -6.79
CA ALA A 12 7.57 5.71 -6.93
C ALA A 12 9.03 5.36 -6.57
N VAL A 13 10.00 6.17 -6.99
CA VAL A 13 11.43 5.90 -6.72
C VAL A 13 11.72 5.92 -5.21
N PRO A 14 11.35 6.97 -4.45
CA PRO A 14 11.48 6.90 -3.01
C PRO A 14 10.66 5.76 -2.42
N ALA A 15 9.41 5.59 -2.89
CA ALA A 15 8.49 4.65 -2.32
C ALA A 15 8.98 3.20 -2.33
N TYR A 16 9.47 2.76 -3.47
CA TYR A 16 9.78 1.35 -3.71
C TYR A 16 11.27 1.06 -3.72
N LEU A 17 12.12 2.04 -4.03
CA LEU A 17 13.57 1.83 -4.12
C LEU A 17 14.31 2.45 -2.92
N LEU A 18 14.18 3.76 -2.69
CA LEU A 18 14.98 4.42 -1.64
C LEU A 18 14.56 3.98 -0.25
N TYR A 19 13.26 3.92 0.06
CA TYR A 19 12.83 3.47 1.40
C TYR A 19 13.19 2.01 1.65
N ALA A 20 13.13 1.14 0.64
CA ALA A 20 13.59 -0.23 0.76
C ALA A 20 15.10 -0.31 1.05
N ALA A 21 15.91 0.46 0.31
CA ALA A 21 17.35 0.52 0.52
C ALA A 21 17.74 1.15 1.88
N VAL A 22 17.12 2.27 2.25
CA VAL A 22 17.34 2.93 3.55
C VAL A 22 16.95 2.01 4.69
N PHE A 23 15.85 1.27 4.57
CA PHE A 23 15.41 0.31 5.57
C PHE A 23 16.41 -0.83 5.72
N GLN A 24 16.91 -1.39 4.62
CA GLN A 24 17.97 -2.41 4.64
C GLN A 24 19.24 -1.89 5.33
N VAL A 25 19.70 -0.68 4.98
CA VAL A 25 20.90 -0.08 5.59
C VAL A 25 20.70 0.22 7.08
N ARG A 26 19.52 0.71 7.48
CA ARG A 26 19.25 1.16 8.85
C ARG A 26 18.96 0.01 9.82
N TYR A 27 18.28 -1.03 9.35
CA TYR A 27 17.80 -2.12 10.22
C TYR A 27 18.45 -3.48 9.93
N GLY A 28 19.26 -3.58 8.86
CA GLY A 28 19.92 -4.84 8.47
C GLY A 28 18.96 -5.94 8.03
N LYS A 29 17.68 -5.60 7.75
CA LYS A 29 16.62 -6.52 7.35
C LYS A 29 16.11 -6.17 5.96
N SER A 30 15.76 -7.18 5.16
CA SER A 30 15.09 -6.95 3.89
C SER A 30 13.75 -6.26 4.12
N ALA A 31 13.53 -5.13 3.46
CA ALA A 31 12.23 -4.45 3.45
C ALA A 31 11.17 -5.26 2.69
N VAL A 32 11.59 -6.10 1.75
CA VAL A 32 10.69 -6.96 0.96
C VAL A 32 10.58 -8.29 1.68
N ALA A 33 9.38 -8.60 2.15
CA ALA A 33 9.02 -9.85 2.81
C ALA A 33 8.27 -10.81 1.88
N GLU A 34 7.98 -10.40 0.63
CA GLU A 34 7.32 -11.26 -0.35
C GLU A 34 8.18 -12.49 -0.66
N GLN A 35 7.60 -13.67 -0.40
CA GLN A 35 8.18 -14.94 -0.82
C GLN A 35 7.69 -15.25 -2.24
N PHE A 36 8.61 -15.44 -3.18
CA PHE A 36 8.31 -15.91 -4.53
C PHE A 36 8.49 -17.45 -4.61
N PRO A 37 7.52 -18.21 -5.15
CA PRO A 37 6.21 -17.79 -5.65
C PRO A 37 5.21 -17.49 -4.51
N PRO A 38 4.21 -16.61 -4.74
CA PRO A 38 3.20 -16.29 -3.73
C PRO A 38 2.43 -17.54 -3.27
N ARG A 39 2.36 -17.75 -1.96
CA ARG A 39 1.72 -18.94 -1.36
C ARG A 39 0.25 -18.74 -0.98
N ASN A 40 -0.16 -17.50 -0.78
CA ASN A 40 -1.49 -17.11 -0.34
C ASN A 40 -2.09 -16.07 -1.30
N LEU A 41 -3.40 -15.83 -1.16
CA LEU A 41 -4.11 -14.82 -1.96
C LEU A 41 -3.47 -13.43 -1.80
N TYR A 42 -2.92 -13.11 -0.63
CA TYR A 42 -2.31 -11.81 -0.34
C TYR A 42 -1.04 -11.54 -1.14
N GLY A 43 -0.11 -12.50 -1.16
CA GLY A 43 1.08 -12.38 -1.99
C GLY A 43 0.74 -12.27 -3.48
N TRP A 44 -0.34 -12.92 -3.94
CA TRP A 44 -0.82 -12.74 -5.31
C TRP A 44 -1.38 -11.33 -5.57
N VAL A 45 -2.09 -10.75 -4.60
CA VAL A 45 -2.62 -9.38 -4.69
C VAL A 45 -1.48 -8.35 -4.64
N ASP A 46 -0.51 -8.51 -3.75
CA ASP A 46 0.67 -7.64 -3.66
C ASP A 46 1.52 -7.73 -4.93
N PHE A 47 1.76 -8.94 -5.44
CA PHE A 47 2.45 -9.16 -6.72
C PHE A 47 1.72 -8.52 -7.89
N ALA A 48 0.39 -8.69 -7.97
CA ALA A 48 -0.43 -8.06 -9.00
C ALA A 48 -0.37 -6.54 -8.92
N LEU A 49 -0.40 -5.96 -7.71
CA LEU A 49 -0.21 -4.53 -7.51
C LEU A 49 1.18 -4.09 -8.00
N GLY A 50 2.25 -4.79 -7.63
CA GLY A 50 3.61 -4.51 -8.09
C GLY A 50 3.71 -4.51 -9.63
N ALA A 51 3.17 -5.54 -10.28
CA ALA A 51 3.11 -5.63 -11.74
C ALA A 51 2.31 -4.47 -12.37
N CYS A 52 1.17 -4.10 -11.76
CA CYS A 52 0.35 -2.97 -12.21
C CYS A 52 1.11 -1.63 -12.07
N LEU A 53 1.82 -1.43 -10.96
CA LEU A 53 2.61 -0.21 -10.72
C LEU A 53 3.78 -0.10 -11.70
N ILE A 54 4.46 -1.20 -12.01
CA ILE A 54 5.51 -1.23 -13.04
C ILE A 54 4.90 -0.90 -14.41
N THR A 55 3.80 -1.56 -14.76
CA THR A 55 3.08 -1.31 -16.02
C THR A 55 2.67 0.16 -16.14
N TYR A 56 2.08 0.73 -15.09
CA TYR A 56 1.71 2.14 -15.04
C TYR A 56 2.94 3.05 -15.16
N SER A 57 4.05 2.72 -14.49
CA SER A 57 5.30 3.49 -14.56
C SER A 57 5.85 3.56 -15.98
N VAL A 58 5.85 2.44 -16.71
CA VAL A 58 6.25 2.42 -18.12
C VAL A 58 5.26 3.23 -18.95
N TRP A 59 3.96 3.05 -18.74
CA TRP A 59 2.92 3.69 -19.55
C TRP A 59 2.86 5.21 -19.36
N ILE A 60 3.08 5.72 -18.15
CA ILE A 60 3.08 7.15 -17.87
C ILE A 60 4.35 7.84 -18.40
N VAL A 61 5.49 7.14 -18.42
CA VAL A 61 6.76 7.71 -18.91
C VAL A 61 6.84 7.72 -20.43
N PHE A 62 6.41 6.63 -21.09
CA PHE A 62 6.60 6.44 -22.53
C PHE A 62 5.32 6.57 -23.36
N GLY A 63 4.14 6.55 -22.74
CA GLY A 63 2.86 6.61 -23.47
C GLY A 63 2.52 8.00 -24.02
N ALA A 64 1.76 8.04 -25.11
CA ALA A 64 1.27 9.29 -25.70
C ALA A 64 0.28 10.00 -24.77
N HIS A 65 0.43 11.30 -24.53
CA HIS A 65 -0.44 12.09 -23.64
C HIS A 65 -1.41 12.91 -24.50
N ALA A 66 -2.70 12.58 -24.44
CA ALA A 66 -3.70 13.19 -25.33
C ALA A 66 -4.76 14.03 -24.59
N ALA A 67 -4.95 13.80 -23.29
CA ALA A 67 -5.96 14.48 -22.50
C ALA A 67 -5.39 15.73 -21.80
N ALA A 68 -6.22 16.78 -21.73
CA ALA A 68 -5.91 17.99 -20.98
C ALA A 68 -6.11 17.77 -19.47
N PRO A 69 -5.29 18.37 -18.60
CA PRO A 69 -5.48 18.27 -17.15
C PRO A 69 -6.83 18.89 -16.73
N ILE A 70 -7.49 18.27 -15.75
CA ILE A 70 -8.68 18.86 -15.10
C ILE A 70 -8.26 20.03 -14.22
N SER A 71 -7.24 19.82 -13.39
CA SER A 71 -6.63 20.88 -12.57
C SER A 71 -5.26 20.45 -12.07
N THR A 72 -4.22 21.12 -12.57
CA THR A 72 -2.84 20.87 -12.15
C THR A 72 -2.63 21.20 -10.67
N ALA A 73 -3.20 22.31 -10.18
CA ALA A 73 -3.03 22.74 -8.81
C ALA A 73 -3.67 21.76 -7.81
N ALA A 74 -4.91 21.34 -8.06
CA ALA A 74 -5.58 20.35 -7.22
C ALA A 74 -4.89 18.97 -7.31
N GLY A 75 -4.41 18.61 -8.51
CA GLY A 75 -3.65 17.37 -8.72
C GLY A 75 -2.35 17.33 -7.91
N LEU A 76 -1.56 18.41 -7.92
CA LEU A 76 -0.35 18.54 -7.12
C LEU A 76 -0.63 18.55 -5.61
N ALA A 77 -1.71 19.20 -5.19
CA ALA A 77 -2.12 19.21 -3.78
C ALA A 77 -2.50 17.80 -3.28
N ALA A 78 -3.33 17.06 -4.05
CA ALA A 78 -3.70 15.69 -3.73
C ALA A 78 -2.50 14.74 -3.74
N TRP A 79 -1.64 14.85 -4.75
CA TRP A 79 -0.38 14.11 -4.84
C TRP A 79 0.53 14.39 -3.64
N GLY A 80 0.74 15.66 -3.30
CA GLY A 80 1.56 16.07 -2.17
C GLY A 80 1.01 15.55 -0.84
N ALA A 81 -0.30 15.64 -0.63
CA ALA A 81 -0.95 15.08 0.56
C ALA A 81 -0.75 13.56 0.68
N GLY A 82 -0.87 12.83 -0.43
CA GLY A 82 -0.57 11.39 -0.48
C GLY A 82 0.89 11.09 -0.15
N CYS A 83 1.84 11.82 -0.74
CA CYS A 83 3.27 11.68 -0.42
C CYS A 83 3.55 11.89 1.08
N LEU A 84 3.02 12.97 1.67
CA LEU A 84 3.19 13.29 3.08
C LEU A 84 2.58 12.23 4.00
N LEU A 85 1.35 11.77 3.70
CA LEU A 85 0.68 10.72 4.47
C LEU A 85 1.48 9.42 4.43
N ARG A 86 2.02 9.05 3.26
CA ARG A 86 2.87 7.86 3.12
C ARG A 86 4.14 7.98 3.94
N ILE A 87 4.86 9.09 3.83
CA ILE A 87 6.09 9.33 4.60
C ILE A 87 5.80 9.23 6.10
N TRP A 88 4.73 9.87 6.56
CA TRP A 88 4.31 9.81 7.95
C TRP A 88 3.97 8.39 8.41
N ALA A 89 3.26 7.62 7.59
CA ALA A 89 2.89 6.25 7.89
C ALA A 89 4.11 5.30 7.94
N VAL A 90 5.04 5.42 6.99
CA VAL A 90 6.28 4.62 6.97
C VAL A 90 7.16 4.99 8.16
N TRP A 91 7.32 6.28 8.47
CA TRP A 91 8.07 6.73 9.65
C TRP A 91 7.45 6.26 10.96
N THR A 92 6.12 6.22 11.04
CA THR A 92 5.42 5.76 12.24
C THR A 92 5.59 4.26 12.46
N LEU A 93 5.60 3.44 11.40
CA LEU A 93 5.88 2.00 11.52
C LEU A 93 7.34 1.73 11.89
N GLY A 94 8.27 2.55 11.41
CA GLY A 94 9.69 2.43 11.71
C GLY A 94 10.21 1.03 11.37
N PRO A 95 10.80 0.28 12.32
CA PRO A 95 11.37 -1.06 12.08
C PRO A 95 10.34 -2.12 11.71
N HIS A 96 9.04 -1.87 11.91
CA HIS A 96 7.98 -2.83 11.60
C HIS A 96 7.45 -2.69 10.16
N TRP A 97 7.89 -1.65 9.44
CA TRP A 97 7.49 -1.46 8.04
C TRP A 97 8.11 -2.53 7.15
N ARG A 98 7.32 -3.01 6.20
CA ARG A 98 7.70 -4.02 5.21
C ARG A 98 6.82 -3.89 3.96
N ILE A 99 7.35 -4.32 2.83
CA ILE A 99 6.64 -4.53 1.57
C ILE A 99 6.23 -6.00 1.50
N GLY A 100 4.94 -6.24 1.35
CA GLY A 100 4.33 -7.56 1.42
C GLY A 100 4.01 -8.00 2.85
N GLN A 101 3.07 -8.94 2.97
CA GLN A 101 2.66 -9.51 4.26
C GLN A 101 3.31 -10.88 4.49
N ASP A 102 4.08 -11.02 5.58
CA ASP A 102 4.54 -12.33 6.07
C ASP A 102 3.66 -12.76 7.25
N GLU A 103 2.75 -13.70 7.00
CA GLU A 103 1.84 -14.25 8.03
C GLU A 103 2.58 -14.98 9.16
N ARG A 104 3.84 -15.38 8.93
CA ARG A 104 4.66 -16.05 9.94
C ARG A 104 5.45 -15.08 10.81
N ASP A 105 5.42 -13.78 10.48
CA ASP A 105 6.15 -12.81 11.26
C ASP A 105 5.38 -12.39 12.53
N THR A 106 5.72 -13.05 13.63
CA THR A 106 5.21 -12.76 14.97
C THR A 106 5.86 -11.55 15.64
N THR A 107 6.85 -10.92 15.00
CA THR A 107 7.57 -9.75 15.54
C THR A 107 6.92 -8.41 15.17
N THR A 108 5.88 -8.44 14.35
CA THR A 108 5.16 -7.22 13.94
C THR A 108 4.21 -6.76 15.05
N GLU A 109 4.58 -5.71 15.77
CA GLU A 109 3.67 -5.08 16.74
C GLU A 109 2.62 -4.22 16.03
N TYR A 110 1.39 -4.26 16.54
CA TYR A 110 0.28 -3.48 16.01
C TYR A 110 0.42 -2.01 16.44
N VAL A 111 0.83 -1.15 15.51
CA VAL A 111 1.09 0.27 15.77
C VAL A 111 -0.22 1.07 15.72
N ARG A 112 -0.59 1.73 16.83
CA ARG A 112 -1.78 2.62 16.95
C ARG A 112 -1.45 4.11 17.07
N THR A 113 -0.21 4.50 16.82
CA THR A 113 0.25 5.89 16.92
C THR A 113 0.28 6.55 15.53
N GLY A 114 0.56 7.86 15.48
CA GLY A 114 0.64 8.59 14.20
C GLY A 114 -0.66 8.50 13.37
N PRO A 115 -0.59 8.26 12.04
CA PRO A 115 -1.76 8.18 11.16
C PRO A 115 -2.62 6.94 11.43
N TYR A 116 -2.04 5.88 12.00
CA TYR A 116 -2.73 4.63 12.33
C TYR A 116 -3.76 4.79 13.46
N ARG A 117 -3.82 5.95 14.13
CA ARG A 117 -4.88 6.24 15.11
C ARG A 117 -6.23 6.56 14.46
N TRP A 118 -6.22 7.02 13.20
CA TRP A 118 -7.43 7.47 12.49
C TRP A 118 -7.86 6.50 11.38
N MET A 119 -6.93 5.68 10.86
CA MET A 119 -7.21 4.75 9.78
C MET A 119 -6.29 3.52 9.86
N ASP A 120 -6.81 2.36 9.49
CA ASP A 120 -6.07 1.09 9.56
C ASP A 120 -5.01 0.96 8.45
N HIS A 121 -5.22 1.61 7.30
CA HIS A 121 -4.37 1.46 6.10
C HIS A 121 -3.88 2.80 5.50
N PRO A 122 -3.15 3.65 6.25
CA PRO A 122 -2.73 4.96 5.78
C PRO A 122 -1.80 4.94 4.56
N ILE A 123 -0.97 3.91 4.39
CA ILE A 123 -0.10 3.76 3.20
C ILE A 123 -0.93 3.53 1.92
N ASN A 124 -2.00 2.75 2.02
CA ASN A 124 -2.87 2.47 0.88
C ASN A 124 -3.76 3.66 0.55
N THR A 125 -4.27 4.34 1.59
CA THR A 125 -4.98 5.61 1.44
C THR A 125 -4.09 6.65 0.75
N ALA A 126 -2.81 6.71 1.09
CA ALA A 126 -1.86 7.58 0.43
C ALA A 126 -1.68 7.25 -1.06
N LEU A 127 -1.64 5.96 -1.44
CA LEU A 127 -1.59 5.54 -2.85
C LEU A 127 -2.84 5.99 -3.61
N VAL A 128 -4.03 5.89 -3.00
CA VAL A 128 -5.28 6.39 -3.59
C VAL A 128 -5.24 7.90 -3.78
N LEU A 129 -4.75 8.67 -2.79
CA LEU A 129 -4.59 10.13 -2.93
C LEU A 129 -3.63 10.50 -4.07
N VAL A 130 -2.52 9.77 -4.21
CA VAL A 130 -1.59 9.92 -5.33
C VAL A 130 -2.29 9.60 -6.66
N ALA A 131 -3.11 8.56 -6.72
CA ALA A 131 -3.86 8.19 -7.92
C ALA A 131 -4.91 9.25 -8.30
N ILE A 132 -5.58 9.86 -7.32
CA ILE A 132 -6.47 11.01 -7.53
C ILE A 132 -5.68 12.20 -8.08
N GLY A 133 -4.51 12.50 -7.50
CA GLY A 133 -3.63 13.55 -8.00
C GLY A 133 -3.22 13.34 -9.46
N GLN A 134 -2.81 12.11 -9.80
CA GLN A 134 -2.51 11.72 -11.19
C GLN A 134 -3.72 11.91 -12.10
N SER A 135 -4.91 11.49 -11.66
CA SER A 135 -6.16 11.65 -12.41
C SER A 135 -6.49 13.08 -12.76
N LEU A 136 -6.28 14.01 -11.82
CA LEU A 136 -6.49 15.44 -12.04
C LEU A 136 -5.46 16.04 -13.02
N MET A 137 -4.23 15.53 -13.01
CA MET A 137 -3.14 16.01 -13.89
C MET A 137 -3.13 15.38 -15.28
N THR A 138 -3.71 14.18 -15.47
CA THR A 138 -3.79 13.53 -16.79
C THR A 138 -5.18 13.62 -17.43
N GLY A 139 -6.16 14.19 -16.74
CA GLY A 139 -7.50 14.42 -17.29
C GLY A 139 -8.39 13.17 -17.32
N LEU A 140 -8.27 12.30 -16.31
CA LEU A 140 -9.01 11.02 -16.24
C LEU A 140 -8.85 10.12 -17.48
N ASP A 141 -7.67 10.14 -18.08
CA ASP A 141 -7.36 9.21 -19.16
C ASP A 141 -7.27 7.75 -18.68
N ALA A 142 -7.12 6.82 -19.62
CA ALA A 142 -7.07 5.38 -19.31
C ALA A 142 -6.01 5.01 -18.26
N ARG A 143 -4.88 5.75 -18.23
CA ARG A 143 -3.80 5.58 -17.25
C ARG A 143 -4.25 5.96 -15.85
N ALA A 144 -4.85 7.14 -15.70
CA ALA A 144 -5.39 7.61 -14.44
C ALA A 144 -6.46 6.67 -13.90
N ILE A 145 -7.40 6.25 -14.76
CA ILE A 145 -8.46 5.30 -14.39
C ILE A 145 -7.83 3.98 -13.95
N PHE A 146 -6.85 3.47 -14.69
CA PHE A 146 -6.12 2.24 -14.34
C PHE A 146 -5.51 2.35 -12.93
N LEU A 147 -4.70 3.37 -12.66
CA LEU A 147 -4.05 3.55 -11.36
C LEU A 147 -5.09 3.73 -10.23
N LEU A 148 -6.13 4.53 -10.46
CA LEU A 148 -7.16 4.79 -9.46
C LEU A 148 -7.95 3.52 -9.12
N VAL A 149 -8.40 2.77 -10.13
CA VAL A 149 -9.14 1.52 -9.91
C VAL A 149 -8.29 0.51 -9.16
N PHE A 150 -7.04 0.28 -9.60
CA PHE A 150 -6.18 -0.71 -8.93
C PHE A 150 -5.82 -0.30 -7.50
N SER A 151 -5.53 0.98 -7.23
CA SER A 151 -5.24 1.45 -5.88
C SER A 151 -6.45 1.33 -4.94
N VAL A 152 -7.66 1.64 -5.41
CA VAL A 152 -8.89 1.48 -4.63
C VAL A 152 -9.20 0.00 -4.39
N LEU A 153 -9.11 -0.84 -5.42
CA LEU A 153 -9.33 -2.28 -5.28
C LEU A 153 -8.35 -2.90 -4.28
N TYR A 154 -7.08 -2.52 -4.35
CA TYR A 154 -6.06 -2.98 -3.41
C TYR A 154 -6.40 -2.58 -1.96
N LEU A 155 -6.74 -1.31 -1.73
CA LEU A 155 -7.17 -0.81 -0.42
C LEU A 155 -8.37 -1.60 0.12
N LEU A 156 -9.38 -1.85 -0.71
CA LEU A 156 -10.58 -2.59 -0.31
C LEU A 156 -10.30 -4.07 -0.01
N LEU A 157 -9.47 -4.72 -0.83
CA LEU A 157 -9.06 -6.10 -0.60
C LEU A 157 -8.29 -6.22 0.71
N GLN A 158 -7.37 -5.31 0.99
CA GLN A 158 -6.60 -5.33 2.23
C GLN A 158 -7.45 -5.02 3.47
N ALA A 159 -8.38 -4.08 3.36
CA ALA A 159 -9.34 -3.80 4.44
C ALA A 159 -10.30 -4.96 4.70
N GLY A 160 -10.76 -5.64 3.65
CA GLY A 160 -11.62 -6.83 3.78
C GLY A 160 -10.89 -8.02 4.36
N ALA A 161 -9.62 -8.18 3.99
CA ALA A 161 -8.72 -9.21 4.48
C ALA A 161 -8.46 -9.12 5.98
N GLU A 162 -8.11 -7.92 6.44
CA GLU A 162 -7.85 -7.66 7.84
C GLU A 162 -9.09 -8.00 8.69
N LYS A 163 -10.27 -7.57 8.25
CA LYS A 163 -11.55 -7.90 8.91
C LYS A 163 -11.77 -9.41 9.03
N ARG A 164 -11.51 -10.18 7.97
CA ARG A 164 -11.66 -11.65 7.98
C ARG A 164 -10.67 -12.33 8.92
N TYR A 165 -9.42 -11.88 8.93
CA TYR A 165 -8.38 -12.40 9.81
C TYR A 165 -8.75 -12.20 11.29
N TRP A 166 -9.19 -10.99 11.67
CA TRP A 166 -9.61 -10.72 13.04
C TRP A 166 -10.88 -11.49 13.44
N ALA A 167 -11.84 -11.65 12.52
CA ALA A 167 -13.03 -12.46 12.77
C ALA A 167 -12.67 -13.92 13.05
N ALA A 168 -11.81 -14.53 12.22
CA ALA A 168 -11.35 -15.91 12.41
C ALA A 168 -10.63 -16.09 13.75
N LYS A 169 -9.77 -15.15 14.14
CA LYS A 169 -9.04 -15.19 15.42
C LYS A 169 -9.98 -15.11 16.64
N GLN A 170 -11.04 -14.29 16.57
CA GLN A 170 -12.05 -14.22 17.62
C GLN A 170 -12.85 -15.52 17.75
N HIS A 171 -13.17 -16.19 16.64
CA HIS A 171 -13.86 -17.48 16.65
C HIS A 171 -13.00 -18.58 17.29
N SER A 172 -11.71 -18.67 16.94
CA SER A 172 -10.79 -19.64 17.56
C SER A 172 -10.59 -19.38 19.06
N ALA A 173 -10.44 -18.12 19.48
CA ALA A 173 -10.31 -17.78 20.90
C ALA A 173 -11.57 -18.09 21.73
N LYS A 174 -12.77 -17.96 21.13
CA LYS A 174 -14.03 -18.38 21.77
C LYS A 174 -14.17 -19.90 21.83
N ALA A 175 -13.69 -20.62 20.83
CA ALA A 175 -13.72 -22.08 20.81
C ALA A 175 -12.81 -22.68 21.91
N ASP A 176 -11.60 -22.13 22.08
CA ASP A 176 -10.66 -22.58 23.13
C ASP A 176 -11.16 -22.27 24.55
N ASN A 177 -11.85 -21.14 24.76
CA ASN A 177 -12.42 -20.76 26.07
C ASN A 177 -13.80 -21.38 26.36
N SER A 178 -14.32 -22.26 25.49
CA SER A 178 -15.59 -22.95 25.74
C SER A 178 -15.41 -24.01 26.85
N PRO A 179 -16.29 -24.09 27.86
CA PRO A 179 -16.13 -24.99 29.01
C PRO A 179 -16.06 -26.48 28.68
N ALA A 180 -16.33 -26.88 27.43
CA ALA A 180 -16.19 -28.24 26.93
C ALA A 180 -14.73 -28.68 26.65
N SER A 181 -13.76 -27.75 26.62
CA SER A 181 -12.34 -28.05 26.31
C SER A 181 -11.46 -28.24 27.56
N LYS A 182 -11.95 -27.93 28.77
CA LYS A 182 -11.20 -28.17 30.00
C LYS A 182 -11.22 -29.68 30.32
N PRO A 183 -10.07 -30.37 30.35
CA PRO A 183 -10.04 -31.74 30.84
C PRO A 183 -10.54 -31.73 32.29
N ALA A 184 -11.52 -32.59 32.57
CA ALA A 184 -11.97 -32.85 33.93
C ALA A 184 -10.75 -33.32 34.74
N GLY A 185 -10.29 -32.47 35.66
CA GLY A 185 -9.26 -32.80 36.63
C GLY A 185 -9.76 -33.80 37.66
#